data_AF-A0A8T1UK34-F1
#
_entry.id   AF-A0A8T1UK34-F1
#
_cell.length_a   1.000
_cell.length_b   1.000
_cell.length_c   1.000
_cell.angle_alpha   90.00
_cell.angle_beta   90.00
_cell.angle_gamma   90.00
#
_symmetry.space_group_name_H-M   'P 1'
#
loop_
_entity.id
_entity.type
_entity.pdbx_description
1 polymer ?
#
loop_
_entity_poly.entity_id
_entity_poly.type
_entity_poly.pdbx_seq_one_letter_code
_entity_poly.pdbx_strand_id
1 'polypeptide(L)'
;MINAASKGYLDVVQYLLTNVDQQATNAAISAAAENGHLLVVKYLHENRSEPCEPDAIIRAEQNGHSVVVEFLLEHEDYRLAYEEETSKLLAEGRAALTQKVYHLFWVAFLVFRFIPQMLIEFFLPGKSPARVEMETRIRAEEEASIREKEEPRLRAEVAASIREDRQTKATIQAEEEEEMRARIRAEIQDSVEDKIRAEIRVGLLGDDLKKQI
;
A
#
# COMPACT_ATOMS: atom_id res chain seq x y z
N MET A 1 2.83 21.66 49.51
CA MET A 1 3.95 21.03 48.78
C MET A 1 4.62 21.96 47.76
N ILE A 2 3.96 22.34 46.66
CA ILE A 2 4.59 23.00 45.50
C ILE A 2 5.36 24.29 45.87
N ASN A 3 4.75 25.20 46.64
CA ASN A 3 5.41 26.45 47.06
C ASN A 3 6.64 26.22 47.95
N ALA A 4 6.66 25.17 48.76
CA ALA A 4 7.83 24.83 49.56
C ALA A 4 8.93 24.23 48.68
N ALA A 5 8.54 23.40 47.71
CA ALA A 5 9.44 22.77 46.77
C ALA A 5 10.12 23.79 45.82
N SER A 6 9.35 24.76 45.32
CA SER A 6 9.87 25.85 44.45
C SER A 6 10.80 26.84 45.17
N LYS A 7 10.77 26.86 46.51
CA LYS A 7 11.67 27.68 47.34
C LYS A 7 12.84 26.90 47.92
N GLY A 8 12.91 25.59 47.69
CA GLY A 8 14.00 24.75 48.17
C GLY A 8 13.91 24.42 49.67
N TYR A 9 12.74 24.61 50.28
CA TYR A 9 12.53 24.35 51.71
C TYR A 9 12.36 22.86 51.99
N LEU A 10 13.47 22.12 51.95
CA LEU A 10 13.51 20.67 52.18
C LEU A 10 12.83 20.27 53.48
N ASP A 11 13.11 20.95 54.59
CA ASP A 11 12.56 20.61 55.91
C ASP A 11 11.02 20.68 55.92
N VAL A 12 10.45 21.68 55.23
CA VAL A 12 9.00 21.84 55.09
C VAL A 12 8.43 20.74 54.19
N VAL A 13 9.13 20.39 53.11
CA VAL A 13 8.72 19.30 52.21
C VAL A 13 8.71 17.95 52.95
N GLN A 14 9.76 17.65 53.72
CA GLN A 14 9.85 16.45 54.55
C GLN A 14 8.74 16.39 55.60
N TYR A 15 8.47 17.52 56.26
CA TYR A 15 7.40 17.63 57.25
C TYR A 15 6.03 17.35 56.62
N LEU A 16 5.74 17.91 55.44
CA LEU A 16 4.48 17.71 54.74
C LEU A 16 4.27 16.27 54.27
N LEU A 17 5.33 15.61 53.79
CA LEU A 17 5.25 14.21 53.38
C LEU A 17 5.05 13.28 54.58
N THR A 18 5.81 13.49 55.66
CA THR A 18 5.85 12.55 56.79
C THR A 18 4.70 12.74 57.77
N ASN A 19 4.29 13.98 58.04
CA ASN A 19 3.32 14.30 59.11
C ASN A 19 1.92 14.63 58.60
N VAL A 20 1.81 15.08 57.34
CA VAL A 20 0.53 15.50 56.74
C VAL A 20 0.03 14.47 55.72
N ASP A 21 0.84 13.43 55.43
CA ASP A 21 0.57 12.40 54.40
C ASP A 21 0.23 13.04 53.03
N GLN A 22 0.85 14.19 52.75
CA GLN A 22 0.68 14.86 51.47
C GLN A 22 1.50 14.12 50.42
N GLN A 23 0.87 13.75 49.31
CA GLN A 23 1.55 13.06 48.21
C GLN A 23 2.56 13.95 47.47
N ALA A 24 3.66 13.34 47.02
CA ALA A 24 4.63 13.96 46.13
C ALA A 24 4.12 13.89 44.68
N THR A 25 3.68 15.05 44.17
CA THR A 25 3.18 15.21 42.81
C THR A 25 4.29 15.62 41.84
N ASN A 26 4.12 15.30 40.56
CA ASN A 26 5.04 15.72 39.51
C ASN A 26 5.20 17.25 39.45
N ALA A 27 4.12 17.99 39.71
CA ALA A 27 4.13 19.45 39.78
C ALA A 27 5.06 20.01 40.87
N ALA A 28 5.23 19.30 41.99
CA ALA A 28 6.16 19.71 43.04
C ALA A 28 7.62 19.44 42.63
N ILE A 29 7.87 18.32 41.95
CA ILE A 29 9.18 17.96 41.41
C ILE A 29 9.59 18.94 40.31
N SER A 30 8.70 19.23 39.36
CA SER A 30 8.96 20.17 38.27
C SER A 30 9.20 21.58 38.79
N ALA A 31 8.44 22.05 39.77
CA ALA A 31 8.68 23.35 40.39
C ALA A 31 10.01 23.44 41.16
N ALA A 32 10.45 22.35 41.82
CA ALA A 32 11.77 22.29 42.44
C ALA A 32 12.89 22.25 41.39
N ALA A 33 12.69 21.50 40.30
CA ALA A 33 13.65 21.37 39.21
C ALA A 33 13.80 22.68 38.41
N GLU A 34 12.69 23.37 38.16
CA GLU A 34 12.62 24.69 37.53
C GLU A 34 13.43 25.74 38.29
N ASN A 35 13.57 25.61 39.62
CA ASN A 35 14.35 26.53 40.47
C ASN A 35 15.73 25.96 40.90
N GLY A 36 16.12 24.78 40.37
CA GLY A 36 17.45 24.21 40.61
C GLY A 36 17.64 23.57 41.99
N HIS A 37 16.56 23.26 42.71
CA HIS A 37 16.62 22.72 44.07
C HIS A 37 16.85 21.20 44.09
N LEU A 38 18.07 20.76 43.75
CA LEU A 38 18.45 19.36 43.63
C LEU A 38 18.08 18.49 44.85
N LEU A 39 18.32 18.98 46.07
CA LEU A 39 18.05 18.20 47.29
C LEU A 39 16.55 17.91 47.48
N VAL A 40 15.70 18.85 47.10
CA VAL A 40 14.25 18.69 47.14
C VAL A 40 13.81 17.72 46.05
N VAL A 41 14.37 17.83 44.84
CA VAL A 41 14.09 16.91 43.72
C VAL A 41 14.43 15.47 44.10
N LYS A 42 15.61 15.24 44.71
CA LYS A 42 16.03 13.91 45.21
C LYS A 42 15.02 13.33 46.19
N TYR A 43 14.66 14.12 47.21
CA TYR A 43 13.75 13.66 48.25
C TYR A 43 12.34 13.38 47.73
N LEU A 44 11.82 14.24 46.84
CA LEU A 44 10.51 14.04 46.23
C LEU A 44 10.50 12.87 45.24
N HIS A 45 11.60 12.63 44.52
CA HIS A 45 11.74 11.49 43.61
C HIS A 45 11.67 10.16 44.36
N GLU A 46 12.35 10.04 45.51
CA GLU A 46 12.35 8.83 46.35
C GLU A 46 10.96 8.52 46.94
N ASN A 47 10.12 9.54 47.12
CA ASN A 47 8.82 9.41 47.78
C ASN A 47 7.64 9.70 46.83
N ARG A 48 7.84 9.55 45.52
CA ARG A 48 6.84 9.84 44.50
C ARG A 48 5.66 8.88 44.54
N SER A 49 4.48 9.37 44.16
CA SER A 49 3.26 8.57 43.98
C SER A 49 2.79 8.49 42.51
N GLU A 50 3.33 9.33 41.63
CA GLU A 50 2.93 9.48 40.23
C GLU A 50 4.01 8.98 39.26
N PRO A 51 3.64 8.58 38.03
CA PRO A 51 4.61 8.20 36.98
C PRO A 51 5.46 9.40 36.55
N CYS A 52 6.67 9.15 36.03
CA CYS A 52 7.56 10.23 35.60
C CYS A 52 7.00 11.07 34.46
N GLU A 53 7.19 12.37 34.56
CA GLU A 53 6.82 13.34 33.53
C GLU A 53 8.07 14.10 33.06
N PRO A 54 8.23 14.33 31.74
CA PRO A 54 9.43 14.98 31.19
C PRO A 54 9.50 16.48 31.49
N ASP A 55 8.40 17.10 31.96
CA ASP A 55 8.29 18.53 32.24
C ASP A 55 9.33 19.01 33.26
N ALA A 56 9.71 18.17 34.24
CA ALA A 56 10.76 18.50 35.19
C ALA A 56 12.13 18.70 34.54
N ILE A 57 12.49 17.88 33.54
CA ILE A 57 13.73 18.03 32.77
C ILE A 57 13.66 19.28 31.90
N ILE A 58 12.56 19.45 31.16
CA ILE A 58 12.38 20.57 30.22
C ILE A 58 12.50 21.91 30.95
N ARG A 59 11.85 22.07 32.10
CA ARG A 59 11.91 23.31 32.88
C ARG A 59 13.28 23.55 33.52
N ALA A 60 13.93 22.50 34.02
CA ALA A 60 15.29 22.62 34.54
C ALA A 60 16.28 23.01 33.44
N GLU A 61 16.13 22.48 32.22
CA GLU A 61 16.93 22.82 31.05
C GLU A 61 16.70 24.27 30.61
N GLN A 62 15.43 24.71 30.51
CA GLN A 62 15.07 26.09 30.14
C GLN A 62 15.65 27.14 31.10
N ASN A 63 15.76 26.81 32.39
CA ASN A 63 16.33 27.70 33.41
C ASN A 63 17.83 27.47 33.66
N GLY A 64 18.49 26.59 32.90
CA GLY A 64 19.94 26.38 32.96
C GLY A 64 20.42 25.61 34.19
N HIS A 65 19.57 24.81 34.82
CA HIS A 65 19.89 24.00 36.00
C HIS A 65 20.47 22.63 35.63
N SER A 66 21.64 22.63 34.98
CA SER A 66 22.28 21.43 34.41
C SER A 66 22.50 20.30 35.43
N VAL A 67 22.78 20.63 36.69
CA VAL A 67 22.99 19.63 37.75
C VAL A 67 21.71 18.85 38.06
N VAL A 68 20.55 19.50 37.99
CA VAL A 68 19.26 18.83 38.18
C VAL A 68 18.91 18.00 36.94
N VAL A 69 19.18 18.53 35.75
CA VAL A 69 18.98 17.81 34.49
C VAL A 69 19.81 16.52 34.46
N GLU A 70 21.08 16.59 34.82
CA GLU A 70 21.98 15.43 34.89
C GLU A 70 21.44 14.37 35.86
N PHE A 71 21.05 14.78 37.07
CA PHE A 71 20.44 13.88 38.05
C PHE A 71 19.14 13.22 37.54
N LEU A 72 18.27 13.97 36.86
CA LEU A 72 17.03 13.42 36.31
C LEU A 72 17.31 12.46 35.15
N LEU A 73 18.26 12.77 34.27
CA LEU A 73 18.64 11.93 33.13
C LEU A 73 19.40 10.64 33.53
N GLU A 74 20.04 10.62 34.70
CA GLU A 74 20.61 9.40 35.28
C GLU A 74 19.54 8.32 35.54
N HIS A 75 18.28 8.73 35.74
CA HIS A 75 17.17 7.82 36.02
C HIS A 75 16.46 7.42 34.73
N GLU A 76 16.33 6.11 34.51
CA GLU A 76 15.76 5.54 33.28
C GLU A 76 14.32 6.01 33.02
N ASP A 77 13.50 6.13 34.06
CA ASP A 77 12.10 6.56 33.94
C ASP A 77 11.96 7.97 33.34
N TYR A 78 12.78 8.92 33.79
CA TYR A 78 12.76 10.29 33.27
C TYR A 78 13.38 10.38 31.87
N ARG A 79 14.42 9.59 31.61
CA ARG A 79 15.07 9.54 30.30
C ARG A 79 14.11 9.03 29.22
N LEU A 80 13.39 7.93 29.49
CA LEU A 80 12.41 7.37 28.55
C LEU A 80 11.26 8.35 28.29
N ALA A 81 10.73 8.98 29.33
CA ALA A 81 9.67 9.97 29.19
C ALA A 81 10.12 11.21 28.38
N TYR A 82 11.39 11.62 28.54
CA TYR A 82 11.97 12.73 27.78
C TYR A 82 12.26 12.35 26.31
N GLU A 83 12.78 11.16 26.05
CA GLU A 83 13.02 10.65 24.69
C GLU A 83 11.70 10.51 23.90
N GLU A 84 10.63 10.05 24.54
CA GLU A 84 9.30 9.96 23.93
C GLU A 84 8.77 11.34 23.51
N GLU A 85 8.79 12.32 24.41
CA GLU A 85 8.30 13.68 24.13
C GLU A 85 9.14 14.39 23.06
N THR A 86 10.47 14.27 23.13
CA THR A 86 11.36 14.86 22.12
C THR A 86 11.19 14.22 20.74
N SER A 87 10.92 12.91 20.68
CA SER A 87 10.65 12.21 19.41
C SER A 87 9.38 12.74 18.72
N LYS A 88 8.35 13.04 19.51
CA LYS A 88 7.08 13.61 19.04
C LYS A 88 7.28 15.04 18.51
N LEU A 89 7.96 15.88 19.27
CA LEU A 89 8.30 17.25 18.86
C LEU A 89 9.16 17.26 17.59
N LEU A 90 10.13 16.34 17.47
CA LEU A 90 10.96 16.20 16.27
C LEU A 90 10.14 15.75 15.05
N ALA A 91 9.14 14.87 15.23
CA ALA A 91 8.25 14.44 14.18
C ALA A 91 7.35 15.59 13.68
N GLU A 92 6.77 16.37 14.59
CA GLU A 92 5.95 17.55 14.27
C GLU A 92 6.75 18.64 13.55
N GLY A 93 7.98 18.92 14.03
CA GLY A 93 8.88 19.89 13.39
C GLY A 93 9.29 19.49 11.96
N ARG A 94 9.51 18.18 11.72
CA ARG A 94 9.81 17.66 10.36
C ARG A 94 8.63 17.82 9.41
N ALA A 95 7.40 17.58 9.86
CA ALA A 95 6.21 17.71 9.02
C ALA A 95 6.01 19.13 8.47
N ALA A 96 6.24 20.15 9.31
CA ALA A 96 6.17 21.56 8.91
C ALA A 96 7.25 21.93 7.89
N LEU A 97 8.47 21.39 8.05
CA LEU A 97 9.56 21.58 7.09
C LEU A 97 9.27 20.88 5.77
N THR A 98 8.76 19.65 5.78
CA THR A 98 8.40 18.94 4.55
C THR A 98 7.33 19.68 3.78
N GLN A 99 6.30 20.23 4.44
CA GLN A 99 5.26 21.02 3.77
C GLN A 99 5.83 22.25 3.06
N LYS A 100 6.73 22.99 3.72
CA LYS A 100 7.39 24.16 3.12
C LYS A 100 8.31 23.79 1.96
N VAL A 101 9.05 22.69 2.07
CA VAL A 101 9.92 22.18 1.00
C VAL A 101 9.09 21.72 -0.20
N TYR A 102 8.01 20.97 0.02
CA TYR A 102 7.08 20.57 -1.04
C TYR A 102 6.43 21.79 -1.70
N HIS A 103 6.04 22.82 -0.93
CA HIS A 103 5.50 24.05 -1.47
C HIS A 103 6.54 24.80 -2.35
N LEU A 104 7.78 24.92 -1.87
CA LEU A 104 8.88 25.52 -2.65
C LEU A 104 9.16 24.72 -3.93
N PHE A 105 9.18 23.40 -3.84
CA PHE A 105 9.41 22.51 -4.98
C PHE A 105 8.26 22.59 -5.99
N TRP A 106 7.01 22.66 -5.53
CA TRP A 106 5.82 22.82 -6.37
C TRP A 106 5.80 24.17 -7.08
N VAL A 107 6.15 25.26 -6.38
CA VAL A 107 6.28 26.59 -7.00
C VAL A 107 7.38 26.60 -8.04
N ALA A 108 8.56 26.02 -7.75
CA ALA A 108 9.64 25.89 -8.71
C ALA A 108 9.23 25.06 -9.94
N PHE A 109 8.51 23.96 -9.72
CA PHE A 109 7.97 23.13 -10.80
C PHE A 109 6.95 23.88 -11.67
N LEU A 110 6.05 24.67 -11.08
CA LEU A 110 5.11 25.52 -11.83
C LEU A 110 5.84 26.55 -12.69
N VAL A 111 6.80 27.26 -12.10
CA VAL A 111 7.64 28.25 -12.77
C VAL A 111 8.38 27.60 -13.95
N PHE A 112 9.03 26.45 -13.73
CA PHE A 112 9.80 25.76 -14.76
C PHE A 112 8.92 25.11 -15.84
N ARG A 113 7.69 24.71 -15.51
CA ARG A 113 6.73 24.11 -16.45
C ARG A 113 6.03 25.15 -17.31
N PHE A 114 5.53 26.23 -16.70
CA PHE A 114 4.60 27.14 -17.37
C PHE A 114 5.27 28.35 -18.01
N ILE A 115 6.39 28.84 -17.47
CA ILE A 115 7.10 29.98 -18.06
C ILE A 115 7.60 29.69 -19.49
N PRO A 116 8.24 28.53 -19.79
CA PRO A 116 8.62 28.23 -21.17
C PRO A 116 7.42 28.04 -22.08
N GLN A 117 6.33 27.43 -21.62
CA GLN A 117 5.09 27.27 -22.40
C GLN A 117 4.50 28.63 -22.80
N MET A 118 4.44 29.57 -21.86
CA MET A 118 3.85 30.89 -22.07
C MET A 118 4.71 31.77 -23.00
N LEU A 119 6.04 31.65 -22.92
CA LEU A 119 6.96 32.38 -23.80
C LEU A 119 6.92 31.86 -25.24
N ILE A 120 6.71 30.54 -25.43
CA ILE A 120 6.58 29.93 -26.77
C ILE A 120 5.33 30.47 -27.49
N GLU A 121 4.19 30.57 -26.80
CA GLU A 121 2.94 31.08 -27.40
C GLU A 121 3.00 32.59 -27.70
N PHE A 122 3.73 33.37 -26.91
CA PHE A 122 3.82 34.82 -27.10
C PHE A 122 4.78 35.24 -28.23
N PHE A 123 5.78 34.42 -28.57
CA PHE A 123 6.81 34.76 -29.55
C PHE A 123 6.65 34.10 -30.94
N LEU A 124 5.76 33.12 -31.11
CA LEU A 124 5.47 32.52 -32.42
C LEU A 124 4.29 33.25 -33.10
N PRO A 125 4.50 33.97 -34.21
CA PRO A 125 3.40 34.60 -34.94
C PRO A 125 2.47 33.49 -35.45
N GLY A 126 1.16 33.65 -35.24
CA GLY A 126 0.14 32.65 -35.55
C GLY A 126 0.30 32.05 -36.95
N LYS A 127 0.18 30.71 -37.05
CA LYS A 127 0.25 29.98 -38.33
C LYS A 127 -0.67 30.65 -39.35
N SER A 128 -0.09 31.10 -40.46
CA SER A 128 -0.86 31.71 -41.55
C SER A 128 -1.91 30.71 -42.08
N PRO A 129 -3.10 31.18 -42.47
CA PRO A 129 -4.18 30.31 -42.94
C PRO A 129 -3.76 29.42 -44.13
N ALA A 130 -2.88 29.92 -45.00
CA ALA A 130 -2.31 29.17 -46.11
C ALA A 130 -1.46 27.95 -45.69
N ARG A 131 -0.77 28.03 -44.54
CA ARG A 131 0.02 26.91 -44.03
C ARG A 131 -0.87 25.80 -43.46
N VAL A 132 -1.99 26.18 -42.84
CA VAL A 132 -2.98 25.22 -42.33
C VAL A 132 -3.65 24.47 -43.48
N GLU A 133 -4.03 25.19 -44.54
CA GLU A 133 -4.64 24.58 -45.73
C GLU A 133 -3.68 23.63 -46.46
N MET A 134 -2.39 23.97 -46.54
CA MET A 134 -1.37 23.08 -47.10
C MET A 134 -1.20 21.81 -46.26
N GLU A 135 -1.14 21.94 -44.93
CA GLU A 135 -0.98 20.81 -44.01
C GLU A 135 -2.20 19.86 -44.03
N THR A 136 -3.42 20.39 -44.15
CA THR A 136 -4.63 19.55 -44.26
C THR A 136 -4.69 18.81 -45.60
N ARG A 137 -4.23 19.44 -46.69
CA ARG A 137 -4.15 18.79 -48.01
C ARG A 137 -3.13 17.66 -48.04
N ILE A 138 -1.92 17.89 -47.51
CA ILE A 138 -0.88 16.85 -47.42
C ILE A 138 -1.37 15.67 -46.58
N ARG A 139 -2.01 15.93 -45.44
CA ARG A 139 -2.58 14.86 -44.59
C ARG A 139 -3.67 14.08 -45.32
N ALA A 140 -4.54 14.75 -46.07
CA ALA A 140 -5.59 14.08 -46.84
C ALA A 140 -5.02 13.20 -47.96
N GLU A 141 -3.96 13.65 -48.63
CA GLU A 141 -3.26 12.88 -49.68
C GLU A 141 -2.53 11.66 -49.10
N GLU A 142 -1.81 11.83 -47.98
CA GLU A 142 -1.14 10.73 -47.29
C GLU A 142 -2.14 9.68 -46.80
N GLU A 143 -3.24 10.08 -46.18
CA GLU A 143 -4.29 9.14 -45.74
C GLU A 143 -4.95 8.40 -46.92
N ALA A 144 -5.15 9.07 -48.05
CA ALA A 144 -5.68 8.44 -49.25
C ALA A 144 -4.70 7.38 -49.80
N SER A 145 -3.40 7.71 -49.82
CA SER A 145 -2.34 6.77 -50.25
C SER A 145 -2.22 5.56 -49.32
N ILE A 146 -2.33 5.76 -48.00
CA ILE A 146 -2.32 4.68 -47.01
C ILE A 146 -3.55 3.78 -47.21
N ARG A 147 -4.75 4.37 -47.32
CA ARG A 147 -6.00 3.61 -47.54
C ARG A 147 -5.94 2.76 -48.80
N GLU A 148 -5.49 3.31 -49.93
CA GLU A 148 -5.37 2.59 -51.19
C GLU A 148 -4.44 1.36 -51.07
N LYS A 149 -3.35 1.48 -50.31
CA LYS A 149 -2.37 0.42 -50.18
C LYS A 149 -2.71 -0.63 -49.11
N GLU A 150 -3.28 -0.21 -47.99
CA GLU A 150 -3.47 -1.07 -46.82
C GLU A 150 -4.83 -1.78 -46.82
N GLU A 151 -5.89 -1.13 -47.32
CA GLU A 151 -7.24 -1.70 -47.33
C GLU A 151 -7.36 -3.04 -48.07
N PRO A 152 -6.81 -3.23 -49.30
CA PRO A 152 -6.87 -4.53 -49.97
C PRO A 152 -6.02 -5.60 -49.28
N ARG A 153 -4.89 -5.21 -48.65
CA ARG A 153 -4.02 -6.15 -47.92
C ARG A 153 -4.73 -6.70 -46.70
N LEU A 154 -5.33 -5.81 -45.90
CA LEU A 154 -6.13 -6.19 -44.72
C LEU A 154 -7.34 -7.02 -45.12
N ARG A 155 -8.06 -6.66 -46.20
CA ARG A 155 -9.19 -7.46 -46.70
C ARG A 155 -8.76 -8.86 -47.13
N ALA A 156 -7.60 -9.00 -47.79
CA ALA A 156 -7.08 -10.29 -48.21
C ALA A 156 -6.64 -11.15 -47.01
N GLU A 157 -5.99 -10.56 -46.01
CA GLU A 157 -5.54 -11.23 -44.80
C GLU A 157 -6.72 -11.70 -43.93
N VAL A 158 -7.72 -10.85 -43.71
CA VAL A 158 -8.96 -11.22 -43.02
C VAL A 158 -9.68 -12.34 -43.76
N ALA A 159 -9.76 -12.27 -45.09
CA ALA A 159 -10.36 -13.34 -45.89
C ALA A 159 -9.57 -14.66 -45.81
N ALA A 160 -8.24 -14.61 -45.70
CA ALA A 160 -7.41 -15.79 -45.51
C ALA A 160 -7.63 -16.42 -44.13
N SER A 161 -7.62 -15.61 -43.07
CA SER A 161 -7.89 -16.06 -41.69
C SER A 161 -9.29 -16.69 -41.57
N ILE A 162 -10.32 -16.10 -42.18
CA ILE A 162 -11.67 -16.69 -42.19
C ILE A 162 -11.70 -18.05 -42.92
N ARG A 163 -10.88 -18.24 -43.96
CA ARG A 163 -10.80 -19.53 -44.67
C ARG A 163 -10.13 -20.58 -43.81
N GLU A 164 -9.04 -20.24 -43.13
CA GLU A 164 -8.34 -21.12 -42.21
C GLU A 164 -9.25 -21.56 -41.07
N ASP A 165 -9.96 -20.63 -40.44
CA ASP A 165 -10.95 -20.92 -39.39
C ASP A 165 -12.08 -21.85 -39.85
N ARG A 166 -12.50 -21.74 -41.11
CA ARG A 166 -13.51 -22.64 -41.69
C ARG A 166 -12.94 -24.04 -41.93
N GLN A 167 -11.69 -24.13 -42.37
CA GLN A 167 -11.01 -25.41 -42.59
C GLN A 167 -10.80 -26.15 -41.28
N THR A 168 -10.28 -25.47 -40.24
CA THR A 168 -10.07 -26.06 -38.92
C THR A 168 -11.38 -26.52 -38.28
N LYS A 169 -12.47 -25.74 -38.41
CA LYS A 169 -13.79 -26.18 -37.95
C LYS A 169 -14.30 -27.39 -38.72
N ALA A 170 -14.11 -27.44 -40.04
CA ALA A 170 -14.54 -28.58 -40.85
C ALA A 170 -13.75 -29.86 -40.54
N THR A 171 -12.44 -29.76 -40.28
CA THR A 171 -11.62 -30.92 -39.89
C THR A 171 -12.02 -31.46 -38.53
N ILE A 172 -12.26 -30.58 -37.54
CA ILE A 172 -12.73 -30.99 -36.20
C ILE A 172 -14.08 -31.71 -36.31
N GLN A 173 -15.03 -31.16 -37.08
CA GLN A 173 -16.34 -31.80 -37.28
C GLN A 173 -16.23 -33.17 -37.95
N ALA A 174 -15.32 -33.33 -38.92
CA ALA A 174 -15.11 -34.61 -39.59
C ALA A 174 -14.51 -35.66 -38.64
N GLU A 175 -13.54 -35.28 -37.80
CA GLU A 175 -12.96 -36.16 -36.78
C GLU A 175 -14.01 -36.58 -35.73
N GLU A 176 -14.82 -35.64 -35.24
CA GLU A 176 -15.91 -35.92 -34.31
C GLU A 176 -16.96 -36.87 -34.91
N GLU A 177 -17.31 -36.69 -36.19
CA GLU A 177 -18.24 -37.57 -36.89
C GLU A 177 -17.66 -38.97 -37.10
N GLU A 178 -16.37 -39.08 -37.45
CA GLU A 178 -15.69 -40.37 -37.60
C GLU A 178 -15.60 -41.11 -36.25
N GLU A 179 -15.25 -40.41 -35.18
CA GLU A 179 -15.19 -40.98 -33.83
C GLU A 179 -16.58 -41.44 -33.36
N MET A 180 -17.62 -40.63 -33.60
CA MET A 180 -19.00 -40.99 -33.29
C MET A 180 -19.44 -42.25 -34.07
N ARG A 181 -19.13 -42.32 -35.35
CA ARG A 181 -19.42 -43.51 -36.19
C ARG A 181 -18.67 -44.74 -35.71
N ALA A 182 -17.42 -44.59 -35.27
CA ALA A 182 -16.62 -45.68 -34.72
C ALA A 182 -17.21 -46.20 -33.39
N ARG A 183 -17.61 -45.30 -32.49
CA ARG A 183 -18.28 -45.65 -31.22
C ARG A 183 -19.59 -46.40 -31.46
N ILE A 184 -20.46 -45.89 -32.35
CA ILE A 184 -21.72 -46.56 -32.70
C ILE A 184 -21.47 -47.97 -33.27
N ARG A 185 -20.45 -48.12 -34.14
CA ARG A 185 -20.11 -49.44 -34.72
C ARG A 185 -19.66 -50.43 -33.65
N ALA A 186 -18.82 -50.00 -32.72
CA ALA A 186 -18.35 -50.83 -31.62
C ALA A 186 -19.51 -51.28 -30.72
N GLU A 187 -20.40 -50.36 -30.34
CA GLU A 187 -21.55 -50.68 -29.49
C GLU A 187 -22.54 -51.65 -30.14
N ILE A 188 -22.79 -51.50 -31.46
CA ILE A 188 -23.59 -52.46 -32.21
C ILE A 188 -22.90 -53.83 -32.23
N GLN A 189 -21.58 -53.88 -32.40
CA GLN A 189 -20.85 -55.13 -32.45
C GLN A 189 -20.85 -55.86 -31.10
N ASP A 190 -20.62 -55.16 -29.99
CA ASP A 190 -20.72 -55.72 -28.63
C ASP A 190 -22.13 -56.26 -28.35
N SER A 191 -23.17 -55.52 -28.74
CA SER A 191 -24.57 -55.96 -28.58
C SER A 191 -24.88 -57.23 -29.39
N VAL A 192 -24.37 -57.34 -30.62
CA VAL A 192 -24.53 -58.53 -31.45
C VAL A 192 -23.76 -59.71 -30.86
N GLU A 193 -22.52 -59.50 -30.42
CA GLU A 193 -21.70 -60.55 -29.80
C GLU A 193 -22.32 -61.07 -28.49
N ASP A 194 -22.86 -60.19 -27.65
CA ASP A 194 -23.57 -60.56 -26.43
C ASP A 194 -24.83 -61.37 -26.72
N LYS A 195 -25.58 -60.99 -27.76
CA LYS A 195 -26.78 -61.72 -28.19
C LYS A 195 -26.45 -63.12 -28.71
N ILE A 196 -25.40 -63.25 -29.53
CA ILE A 196 -24.89 -64.54 -30.00
C ILE A 196 -24.42 -65.39 -28.81
N ARG A 197 -23.69 -64.81 -27.86
CA ARG A 197 -23.19 -65.49 -26.66
C ARG A 197 -24.34 -65.99 -25.77
N ALA A 198 -25.43 -65.21 -25.66
CA ALA A 198 -26.63 -65.61 -24.95
C ALA A 198 -27.37 -66.77 -25.65
N GLU A 199 -27.53 -66.72 -26.97
CA GLU A 199 -28.16 -67.78 -27.76
C GLU A 199 -27.37 -69.11 -27.69
N ILE A 200 -26.04 -69.06 -27.79
CA ILE A 200 -25.18 -70.25 -27.62
C ILE A 200 -25.34 -70.85 -26.22
N ARG A 201 -25.42 -70.01 -25.17
CA ARG A 201 -25.62 -70.47 -23.79
C ARG A 201 -26.97 -71.18 -23.61
N VAL A 202 -28.04 -70.64 -24.20
CA VAL A 202 -29.38 -71.26 -24.17
C VAL A 202 -29.38 -72.59 -24.94
N GLY A 203 -28.67 -72.67 -26.07
CA GLY A 203 -28.52 -73.91 -26.84
C GLY A 203 -27.82 -75.02 -26.05
N LEU A 204 -26.73 -74.70 -25.35
CA LEU A 204 -26.00 -75.66 -24.52
C LEU A 204 -26.82 -76.17 -23.32
N LEU A 205 -27.58 -75.30 -22.65
CA LEU A 205 -28.45 -75.69 -21.52
C LEU A 205 -29.66 -76.53 -21.97
N GLY A 206 -30.15 -76.33 -23.20
CA GLY A 206 -31.26 -77.11 -23.76
C GLY A 206 -30.89 -78.56 -24.11
N ASP A 207 -29.64 -78.80 -24.48
CA ASP A 207 -29.15 -80.15 -24.81
C ASP A 207 -28.83 -81.00 -23.56
N ASP A 208 -28.43 -80.38 -22.45
CA ASP A 208 -28.25 -81.10 -21.18
C ASP A 208 -29.59 -81.56 -20.58
N LEU A 209 -30.68 -80.82 -20.78
CA LEU A 209 -32.02 -81.22 -20.32
C LEU A 209 -32.58 -82.42 -21.12
N LYS A 210 -32.20 -82.57 -22.40
CA LYS A 210 -32.59 -83.71 -23.23
C LYS A 210 -31.83 -85.00 -22.92
N LYS A 211 -30.75 -84.94 -22.14
CA LYS A 211 -29.99 -86.13 -21.69
C LYS A 211 -30.43 -86.68 -20.33
N GLN A 212 -31.38 -86.03 -19.64
CA GLN A 212 -31.86 -86.46 -18.31
C GLN A 212 -33.34 -86.89 -18.27
N ILE A 213 -34.02 -87.03 -19.41
CA ILE A 213 -35.36 -87.64 -19.55
C ILE A 213 -35.26 -88.79 -20.55
#